data_AF-A0AAU9XP89-F1
#
_entry.id   AF-A0AAU9XP89-F1
#
_cell.length_a   1.000
_cell.length_b   1.000
_cell.length_c   1.000
_cell.angle_alpha   90.00
_cell.angle_beta   90.00
_cell.angle_gamma   90.00
#
_symmetry.space_group_name_H-M   'P 1'
#
loop_
_entity.id
_entity.type
_entity.pdbx_description
1 polymer ?
#
loop_
_entity_poly.entity_id
_entity_poly.type
_entity_poly.pdbx_seq_one_letter_code
_entity_poly.pdbx_strand_id
1 'polypeptide(L)'
;MIFFCILFAFVFVVGNDAALPNVGSCTFMEYFCSARKCSTAFYKALQKDSKANCGVELSKLKNCIAEVMKNCAGDLMTESQIRDIIDKTVTEEQQCLDGSMEIPTMPPSGSICSASFSSNAETCVRSFHQMFAKDKSDPALCSQYATSKRCLKNLVDSDCNFPALAKEVLELGYGDYNPFCANNRDPGATGNDQCYGVRDKSGDALKYFNAAAGIKSSVLQTLVFASFLFFFFFKV
;
A
#
# COMPACT_ATOMS: atom_id res chain seq x y z
N MET A 1 -3.66 2.14 -2.48
CA MET A 1 -2.51 2.99 -2.93
C MET A 1 -2.93 4.08 -3.90
N ILE A 2 -3.89 3.83 -4.79
CA ILE A 2 -4.45 4.83 -5.73
C ILE A 2 -5.03 6.04 -4.96
N PHE A 3 -5.74 5.81 -3.85
CA PHE A 3 -6.27 6.87 -2.99
C PHE A 3 -5.21 7.80 -2.39
N PHE A 4 -4.05 7.26 -2.02
CA PHE A 4 -2.94 8.03 -1.45
C PHE A 4 -2.43 9.07 -2.46
N CYS A 5 -2.45 8.73 -3.75
CA CYS A 5 -2.00 9.59 -4.83
C CYS A 5 -3.05 10.63 -5.22
N ILE A 6 -4.35 10.29 -5.15
CA ILE A 6 -5.45 11.22 -5.46
C ILE A 6 -5.57 12.31 -4.39
N LEU A 7 -5.50 11.97 -3.09
CA LEU A 7 -5.64 12.97 -2.02
C LEU A 7 -4.51 14.00 -2.03
N PHE A 8 -3.27 13.58 -2.36
CA PHE A 8 -2.13 14.48 -2.49
C PHE A 8 -2.22 15.39 -3.73
N ALA A 9 -2.79 14.90 -4.84
CA ALA A 9 -2.95 15.68 -6.06
C ALA A 9 -3.91 16.88 -5.89
N PHE A 10 -4.90 16.78 -5.00
CA PHE A 10 -5.88 17.87 -4.78
C PHE A 10 -5.40 18.99 -3.83
N VAL A 11 -4.40 18.74 -2.97
CA VAL A 11 -3.94 19.75 -2.00
C VAL A 11 -2.96 20.77 -2.62
N PHE A 12 -2.33 20.46 -3.76
CA PHE A 12 -1.26 21.28 -4.36
C PHE A 12 -1.60 21.93 -5.72
N VAL A 13 -2.89 22.16 -6.00
CA VAL A 13 -3.32 22.73 -7.30
C VAL A 13 -3.11 24.24 -7.36
N VAL A 14 -1.89 24.69 -7.69
CA VAL A 14 -1.65 25.91 -8.48
C VAL A 14 -0.40 25.69 -9.36
N GLY A 15 -0.57 25.12 -10.56
CA GLY A 15 0.52 24.99 -11.53
C GLY A 15 0.07 24.26 -12.80
N ASN A 16 0.31 24.86 -13.97
CA ASN A 16 -0.15 24.39 -15.29
C ASN A 16 0.79 23.35 -15.95
N ASP A 17 1.72 22.74 -15.22
CA ASP A 17 2.64 21.77 -15.79
C ASP A 17 2.20 20.33 -15.46
N ALA A 18 2.11 19.50 -16.49
CA ALA A 18 1.56 18.15 -16.49
C ALA A 18 2.46 17.09 -15.81
N ALA A 19 3.04 17.42 -14.65
CA ALA A 19 3.85 16.50 -13.86
C ALA A 19 3.35 16.42 -12.42
N LEU A 20 3.30 15.21 -11.86
CA LEU A 20 2.92 15.00 -10.46
C LEU A 20 3.86 15.77 -9.50
N PRO A 21 3.31 16.45 -8.48
CA PRO A 21 4.12 17.27 -7.58
C PRO A 21 5.08 16.42 -6.75
N ASN A 22 6.26 16.97 -6.49
CA ASN A 22 7.24 16.37 -5.60
C ASN A 22 6.69 16.22 -4.17
N VAL A 23 7.22 15.24 -3.43
CA VAL A 23 6.95 15.03 -2.01
C VAL A 23 8.17 15.51 -1.23
N GLY A 24 8.17 16.78 -0.85
CA GLY A 24 9.32 17.43 -0.22
C GLY A 24 10.57 17.34 -1.10
N SER A 25 11.59 16.62 -0.61
CA SER A 25 12.86 16.39 -1.32
C SER A 25 12.85 15.23 -2.31
N CYS A 26 11.77 14.44 -2.34
CA CYS A 26 11.61 13.31 -3.27
C CYS A 26 10.80 13.71 -4.49
N THR A 27 11.09 13.11 -5.64
CA THR A 27 10.11 13.12 -6.73
C THR A 27 8.89 12.28 -6.35
N PHE A 28 7.75 12.52 -7.01
CA PHE A 28 6.55 11.70 -6.80
C PHE A 28 6.84 10.21 -7.01
N MET A 29 7.57 9.87 -8.07
CA MET A 29 7.92 8.48 -8.38
C MET A 29 8.83 7.86 -7.32
N GLU A 30 9.80 8.60 -6.78
CA GLU A 30 10.65 8.12 -5.68
C GLU A 30 9.82 7.77 -4.44
N TYR A 31 8.89 8.65 -4.07
CA TYR A 31 7.96 8.40 -2.97
C TYR A 31 7.05 7.20 -3.25
N PHE A 32 6.37 7.21 -4.39
CA PHE A 32 5.40 6.20 -4.82
C PHE A 32 6.01 4.80 -4.88
N CYS A 33 7.19 4.67 -5.51
CA CYS A 33 7.89 3.40 -5.64
C CYS A 33 8.44 2.88 -4.31
N SER A 34 8.80 3.78 -3.39
CA SER A 34 9.24 3.40 -2.05
C SER A 34 8.06 2.96 -1.18
N ALA A 35 6.93 3.67 -1.22
CA ALA A 35 5.70 3.28 -0.53
C ALA A 35 5.13 1.96 -1.08
N ARG A 36 5.24 1.73 -2.40
CA ARG A 36 4.86 0.46 -3.04
C ARG A 36 5.58 -0.74 -2.42
N LYS A 37 6.86 -0.61 -2.07
CA LYS A 37 7.60 -1.70 -1.40
C LYS A 37 6.99 -2.06 -0.05
N CYS A 38 6.47 -1.09 0.70
CA CYS A 38 5.72 -1.34 1.93
C CYS A 38 4.46 -2.16 1.64
N SER A 39 3.68 -1.79 0.62
CA SER A 39 2.51 -2.55 0.19
C SER A 39 2.87 -3.96 -0.26
N THR A 40 3.95 -4.15 -1.04
CA THR A 40 4.45 -5.47 -1.41
C THR A 40 4.74 -6.30 -0.16
N ALA A 41 5.52 -5.76 0.79
CA ALA A 41 5.87 -6.47 2.01
C ALA A 41 4.64 -6.87 2.84
N PHE A 42 3.66 -5.98 2.94
CA PHE A 42 2.37 -6.23 3.59
C PHE A 42 1.62 -7.41 2.96
N TYR A 43 1.37 -7.37 1.64
CA TYR A 43 0.64 -8.45 0.98
C TYR A 43 1.42 -9.77 1.00
N LYS A 44 2.75 -9.73 0.90
CA LYS A 44 3.58 -10.93 1.05
C LYS A 44 3.52 -11.52 2.45
N ALA A 45 3.43 -10.69 3.49
CA ALA A 45 3.24 -11.17 4.86
C ALA A 45 1.89 -11.90 5.00
N LEU A 46 0.81 -11.32 4.47
CA LEU A 46 -0.53 -11.92 4.47
C LEU A 46 -0.62 -13.21 3.64
N GLN A 47 0.08 -13.27 2.50
CA GLN A 47 0.16 -14.48 1.67
C GLN A 47 0.94 -15.61 2.34
N LYS A 48 1.97 -15.26 3.13
CA LYS A 48 2.83 -16.23 3.81
C LYS A 48 2.12 -16.89 5.00
N ASP A 49 1.30 -16.14 5.71
CA ASP A 49 0.53 -16.63 6.85
C ASP A 49 -0.95 -16.23 6.70
N SER A 50 -1.77 -17.16 6.20
CA SER A 50 -3.20 -16.95 5.99
C SER A 50 -3.99 -16.70 7.27
N LYS A 51 -3.39 -16.93 8.45
CA LYS A 51 -3.98 -16.63 9.76
C LYS A 51 -3.43 -15.35 10.39
N ALA A 52 -2.51 -14.65 9.71
CA ALA A 52 -1.96 -13.40 10.20
C ALA A 52 -3.10 -12.41 10.51
N ASN A 53 -2.99 -11.74 11.65
CA ASN A 53 -3.92 -10.67 11.99
C ASN A 53 -3.69 -9.48 11.06
N CYS A 54 -4.65 -9.18 10.20
CA CYS A 54 -4.48 -8.15 9.19
C CYS A 54 -4.27 -6.75 9.81
N GLY A 55 -4.91 -6.43 10.93
CA GLY A 55 -4.69 -5.16 11.65
C GLY A 55 -3.26 -4.99 12.17
N VAL A 56 -2.61 -6.08 12.60
CA VAL A 56 -1.19 -6.08 12.99
C VAL A 56 -0.28 -5.83 11.79
N GLU A 57 -0.51 -6.52 10.67
CA GLU A 57 0.26 -6.29 9.45
C GLU A 57 -0.01 -4.91 8.85
N LEU A 58 -1.25 -4.40 8.96
CA LEU A 58 -1.64 -3.06 8.54
C LEU A 58 -0.92 -1.99 9.35
N SER A 59 -0.75 -2.20 10.65
CA SER A 59 0.04 -1.29 11.50
C SER A 59 1.50 -1.21 11.03
N LYS A 60 2.09 -2.34 10.58
CA LYS A 60 3.43 -2.35 9.97
C LYS A 60 3.45 -1.61 8.63
N LEU A 61 2.42 -1.80 7.80
CA LEU A 61 2.26 -1.06 6.53
C LEU A 61 2.23 0.44 6.77
N LYS A 62 1.37 0.91 7.69
CA LYS A 62 1.26 2.33 8.05
C LYS A 62 2.58 2.91 8.55
N ASN A 63 3.28 2.21 9.44
CA ASN A 63 4.58 2.63 9.93
C ASN A 63 5.65 2.68 8.82
N CYS A 64 5.63 1.71 7.90
CA CYS A 64 6.52 1.71 6.75
C CYS A 64 6.27 2.92 5.85
N ILE A 65 5.02 3.21 5.48
CA ILE A 65 4.66 4.38 4.66
C ILE A 65 5.00 5.69 5.38
N ALA A 66 4.83 5.74 6.70
CA ALA A 66 5.18 6.92 7.52
C ALA A 66 6.67 7.22 7.46
N GLU A 67 7.51 6.19 7.56
CA GLU A 67 8.95 6.34 7.43
C GLU A 67 9.36 6.81 6.02
N VAL A 68 8.75 6.25 4.97
CA VAL A 68 8.99 6.72 3.58
C VAL A 68 8.60 8.19 3.43
N MET A 69 7.42 8.58 3.93
CA MET A 69 6.95 9.96 3.88
C MET A 69 7.88 10.88 4.67
N LYS A 70 8.35 10.47 5.84
CA LYS A 70 9.31 11.21 6.65
C LYS A 70 10.64 11.42 5.93
N ASN A 71 11.17 10.39 5.28
CA ASN A 71 12.41 10.50 4.48
C ASN A 71 12.29 11.50 3.34
N CYS A 72 11.08 11.69 2.79
CA CYS A 72 10.82 12.59 1.70
C CYS A 72 10.47 14.02 2.15
N ALA A 73 9.55 14.15 3.11
CA ALA A 73 9.10 15.43 3.64
C ALA A 73 10.15 16.13 4.50
N GLY A 74 11.06 15.39 5.16
CA GLY A 74 11.99 15.98 6.11
C GLY A 74 11.25 16.74 7.21
N ASP A 75 11.64 17.99 7.46
CA ASP A 75 11.03 18.85 8.49
C ASP A 75 9.75 19.58 7.99
N LEU A 76 9.30 19.33 6.76
CA LEU A 76 8.09 19.96 6.22
C LEU A 76 6.80 19.50 6.92
N MET A 77 6.84 18.33 7.58
CA MET A 77 5.69 17.75 8.28
C MET A 77 6.14 17.11 9.58
N THR A 78 5.34 17.29 10.65
CA THR A 78 5.57 16.58 11.90
C THR A 78 5.19 15.11 11.75
N GLU A 79 5.75 14.27 12.61
CA GLU A 79 5.39 12.84 12.65
C GLU A 79 3.89 12.63 12.89
N SER A 80 3.26 13.47 13.72
CA SER A 80 1.80 13.42 13.95
C SER A 80 1.01 13.73 12.68
N GLN A 81 1.39 14.75 11.91
CA GLN A 81 0.74 15.09 10.64
C GLN A 81 0.85 13.96 9.62
N ILE A 82 2.03 13.33 9.52
CA ILE A 82 2.26 12.17 8.64
C ILE A 82 1.35 11.01 9.05
N ARG A 83 1.28 10.70 10.35
CA ARG A 83 0.43 9.63 10.88
C ARG A 83 -1.04 9.90 10.63
N ASP A 84 -1.52 11.11 10.89
CA ASP A 84 -2.92 11.50 10.65
C ASP A 84 -3.33 11.33 9.18
N ILE A 85 -2.43 11.67 8.24
CA ILE A 85 -2.67 11.47 6.81
C ILE A 85 -2.74 9.98 6.48
N ILE A 86 -1.81 9.19 6.99
CA ILE A 86 -1.74 7.75 6.73
C ILE A 86 -2.95 7.03 7.32
N ASP A 87 -3.38 7.39 8.53
CA ASP A 87 -4.53 6.77 9.17
C ASP A 87 -5.84 7.05 8.43
N LYS A 88 -5.96 8.23 7.81
CA LYS A 88 -7.11 8.59 6.97
C LYS A 88 -7.09 7.94 5.59
N THR A 89 -5.92 7.61 5.07
CA THR A 89 -5.75 7.16 3.67
C THR A 89 -5.49 5.67 3.52
N VAL A 90 -5.04 4.99 4.57
CA VAL A 90 -4.72 3.56 4.58
C VAL A 90 -5.66 2.88 5.58
N THR A 91 -6.87 2.53 5.12
CA THR A 91 -7.91 1.98 6.00
C THR A 91 -7.85 0.46 6.07
N GLU A 92 -8.42 -0.10 7.14
CA GLU A 92 -8.51 -1.56 7.29
C GLU A 92 -9.41 -2.18 6.23
N GLU A 93 -10.54 -1.56 5.92
CA GLU A 93 -11.45 -2.01 4.85
C GLU A 93 -10.70 -2.16 3.52
N GLN A 94 -10.01 -1.11 3.09
CA GLN A 94 -9.26 -1.11 1.82
C GLN A 94 -8.14 -2.14 1.77
N GLN A 95 -7.37 -2.30 2.85
CA GLN A 95 -6.18 -3.16 2.85
C GLN A 95 -6.49 -4.62 3.19
N CYS A 96 -7.46 -4.86 4.09
CA CYS A 96 -7.74 -6.17 4.67
C CYS A 96 -8.95 -6.88 4.07
N LEU A 97 -9.90 -6.15 3.50
CA LEU A 97 -11.09 -6.70 2.83
C LEU A 97 -10.99 -6.59 1.31
N ASP A 98 -10.54 -5.44 0.81
CA ASP A 98 -10.57 -5.14 -0.63
C ASP A 98 -9.24 -5.38 -1.35
N GLY A 99 -8.17 -5.72 -0.62
CA GLY A 99 -6.84 -5.99 -1.17
C GLY A 99 -6.26 -4.83 -1.99
N SER A 100 -6.63 -3.58 -1.67
CA SER A 100 -6.32 -2.36 -2.42
C SER A 100 -6.81 -2.33 -3.86
N MET A 101 -7.76 -3.17 -4.23
CA MET A 101 -8.45 -3.07 -5.52
C MET A 101 -9.66 -2.15 -5.37
N GLU A 102 -9.42 -0.85 -5.31
CA GLU A 102 -10.45 0.15 -5.04
C GLU A 102 -11.09 0.68 -6.32
N ILE A 103 -12.37 1.05 -6.22
CA ILE A 103 -13.09 1.78 -7.26
C ILE A 103 -12.71 3.26 -7.12
N PRO A 104 -12.28 3.95 -8.20
CA PRO A 104 -12.02 5.38 -8.15
C PRO A 104 -13.23 6.16 -7.65
N THR A 105 -13.08 6.93 -6.58
CA THR A 105 -14.16 7.79 -6.09
C THR A 105 -14.33 9.01 -6.99
N MET A 106 -15.57 9.28 -7.38
CA MET A 106 -15.93 10.47 -8.14
C MET A 106 -15.94 11.71 -7.24
N PRO A 107 -15.36 12.84 -7.67
CA PRO A 107 -15.52 14.11 -6.98
C PRO A 107 -17.00 14.51 -6.85
N PRO A 108 -17.38 15.25 -5.80
CA PRO A 108 -18.78 15.64 -5.58
C PRO A 108 -19.37 16.59 -6.65
N SER A 109 -18.54 17.21 -7.50
CA SER A 109 -18.94 18.22 -8.48
C SER A 109 -18.79 17.74 -9.92
N GLY A 110 -19.91 17.46 -10.60
CA GLY A 110 -19.97 17.04 -12.00
C GLY A 110 -19.69 15.54 -12.20
N SER A 111 -20.48 14.87 -13.05
CA SER A 111 -20.26 13.44 -13.32
C SER A 111 -19.02 13.28 -14.22
N ILE A 112 -17.86 13.07 -13.60
CA ILE A 112 -16.61 12.73 -14.33
C ILE A 112 -16.75 11.40 -15.06
N CYS A 113 -17.54 10.49 -14.50
CA CYS A 113 -17.89 9.22 -15.14
C CYS A 113 -19.39 9.13 -15.43
N SER A 114 -19.83 8.13 -16.18
CA SER A 114 -21.26 7.87 -16.35
C SER A 114 -21.94 7.50 -15.03
N ALA A 115 -23.27 7.62 -14.99
CA ALA A 115 -24.08 7.18 -13.86
C ALA A 115 -23.96 5.66 -13.58
N SER A 116 -23.53 4.87 -14.56
CA SER A 116 -23.38 3.41 -14.43
C SER A 116 -21.98 2.98 -13.98
N PHE A 117 -21.04 3.93 -13.86
CA PHE A 117 -19.64 3.62 -13.55
C PHE A 117 -19.50 2.77 -12.28
N SER A 118 -20.11 3.20 -11.18
CA SER A 118 -19.93 2.54 -9.88
C SER A 118 -20.39 1.08 -9.89
N SER A 119 -21.57 0.78 -10.43
CA SER A 119 -22.08 -0.59 -10.49
C SER A 119 -21.28 -1.48 -11.45
N ASN A 120 -20.78 -0.91 -12.55
CA ASN A 120 -19.90 -1.61 -13.47
C ASN A 120 -18.53 -1.87 -12.84
N ALA A 121 -17.99 -0.91 -12.09
CA ALA A 121 -16.73 -1.03 -11.38
C ALA A 121 -16.80 -2.07 -10.25
N GLU A 122 -17.91 -2.11 -9.50
CA GLU A 122 -18.20 -3.18 -8.52
C GLU A 122 -18.17 -4.55 -9.18
N THR A 123 -18.74 -4.66 -10.39
CA THR A 123 -18.72 -5.92 -11.15
C THR A 123 -17.29 -6.35 -11.51
N CYS A 124 -16.40 -5.40 -11.85
CA CYS A 124 -15.00 -5.69 -12.14
C CYS A 124 -14.23 -6.25 -10.93
N VAL A 125 -14.49 -5.76 -9.72
CA VAL A 125 -13.68 -6.06 -8.53
C VAL A 125 -14.25 -7.16 -7.64
N ARG A 126 -15.56 -7.40 -7.70
CA ARG A 126 -16.30 -8.31 -6.81
C ARG A 126 -15.63 -9.67 -6.63
N SER A 127 -15.26 -10.33 -7.71
CA SER A 127 -14.66 -11.67 -7.64
C SER A 127 -13.28 -11.65 -6.96
N PHE A 128 -12.51 -10.58 -7.16
CA PHE A 128 -11.23 -10.41 -6.45
C PHE A 128 -11.45 -10.18 -4.95
N HIS A 129 -12.34 -9.24 -4.58
CA HIS A 129 -12.64 -8.94 -3.17
C HIS A 129 -13.11 -10.18 -2.42
N GLN A 130 -14.05 -10.94 -2.99
CA GLN A 130 -14.55 -12.17 -2.38
C GLN A 130 -13.43 -13.21 -2.17
N MET A 131 -12.54 -13.36 -3.15
CA MET A 131 -11.40 -14.28 -3.06
C MET A 131 -10.40 -13.84 -1.98
N PHE A 132 -10.01 -12.56 -1.98
CA PHE A 132 -9.05 -12.01 -1.03
C PHE A 132 -9.58 -11.98 0.40
N ALA A 133 -10.86 -11.67 0.60
CA ALA A 133 -11.49 -11.70 1.91
C ALA A 133 -11.55 -13.13 2.48
N LYS A 134 -11.76 -14.13 1.61
CA LYS A 134 -11.85 -15.55 2.00
C LYS A 134 -10.49 -16.17 2.31
N ASP A 135 -9.52 -16.00 1.43
CA ASP A 135 -8.17 -16.56 1.58
C ASP A 135 -7.14 -15.64 0.94
N LYS A 136 -6.36 -14.96 1.80
CA LYS A 136 -5.32 -14.02 1.40
C LYS A 136 -4.09 -14.71 0.79
N SER A 137 -4.00 -16.03 0.91
CA SER A 137 -2.92 -16.86 0.37
C SER A 137 -3.29 -17.58 -0.94
N ASP A 138 -4.52 -17.41 -1.43
CA ASP A 138 -4.99 -18.10 -2.63
C ASP A 138 -4.10 -17.78 -3.85
N PRO A 139 -3.49 -18.78 -4.50
CA PRO A 139 -2.60 -18.56 -5.64
C PRO A 139 -3.32 -17.93 -6.85
N ALA A 140 -4.66 -18.06 -6.95
CA ALA A 140 -5.45 -17.44 -8.01
C ALA A 140 -5.58 -15.91 -7.85
N LEU A 141 -5.22 -15.34 -6.70
CA LEU A 141 -5.22 -13.89 -6.47
C LEU A 141 -4.36 -13.15 -7.50
N CYS A 142 -3.23 -13.73 -7.93
CA CYS A 142 -2.37 -13.14 -8.96
C CYS A 142 -3.13 -12.88 -10.27
N SER A 143 -3.77 -13.91 -10.83
CA SER A 143 -4.54 -13.80 -12.07
C SER A 143 -5.83 -12.99 -11.90
N GLN A 144 -6.49 -13.12 -10.75
CA GLN A 144 -7.75 -12.43 -10.49
C GLN A 144 -7.54 -10.93 -10.29
N TYR A 145 -6.47 -10.53 -9.59
CA TYR A 145 -6.08 -9.13 -9.46
C TYR A 145 -5.80 -8.50 -10.84
N ALA A 146 -5.01 -9.18 -11.69
CA ALA A 146 -4.72 -8.70 -13.04
C ALA A 146 -5.99 -8.52 -13.89
N THR A 147 -6.93 -9.47 -13.79
CA THR A 147 -8.23 -9.42 -14.48
C THR A 147 -9.08 -8.23 -14.00
N SER A 148 -9.25 -8.08 -12.69
CA SER A 148 -10.02 -6.99 -12.10
C SER A 148 -9.41 -5.62 -12.39
N LYS A 149 -8.07 -5.52 -12.34
CA LYS A 149 -7.32 -4.29 -12.65
C LYS A 149 -7.53 -3.86 -14.10
N ARG A 150 -7.43 -4.80 -15.05
CA ARG A 150 -7.68 -4.54 -16.48
C ARG A 150 -9.13 -4.13 -16.74
N CYS A 151 -10.09 -4.79 -16.09
CA CYS A 151 -11.50 -4.44 -16.20
C CYS A 151 -11.75 -3.00 -15.74
N LEU A 152 -11.25 -2.63 -14.55
CA LEU A 152 -11.36 -1.26 -14.03
C LEU A 152 -10.69 -0.24 -14.94
N LYS A 153 -9.46 -0.52 -15.41
CA LYS A 153 -8.75 0.39 -16.32
C LYS A 153 -9.57 0.66 -17.58
N ASN A 154 -10.05 -0.39 -18.24
CA ASN A 154 -10.84 -0.26 -19.46
C ASN A 154 -12.14 0.54 -19.20
N LEU A 155 -12.79 0.30 -18.06
CA LEU A 155 -14.00 1.02 -17.68
C LEU A 155 -13.71 2.50 -17.44
N VAL A 156 -12.65 2.83 -16.70
CA VAL A 156 -12.18 4.21 -16.48
C VAL A 156 -11.89 4.90 -17.81
N ASP A 157 -11.16 4.24 -18.71
CA ASP A 157 -10.78 4.82 -20.01
C ASP A 157 -11.99 5.07 -20.92
N SER A 158 -13.02 4.22 -20.84
CA SER A 158 -14.23 4.35 -21.67
C SER A 158 -15.29 5.26 -21.10
N ASP A 159 -15.42 5.31 -19.77
CA ASP A 159 -16.60 5.82 -19.08
C ASP A 159 -16.33 7.09 -18.29
N CYS A 160 -15.05 7.46 -18.09
CA CYS A 160 -14.63 8.61 -17.31
C CYS A 160 -13.80 9.61 -18.10
N ASN A 161 -13.95 10.90 -17.79
CA ASN A 161 -13.15 11.99 -18.32
C ASN A 161 -12.35 12.66 -17.18
N PHE A 162 -11.37 11.94 -16.64
CA PHE A 162 -10.51 12.46 -15.57
C PHE A 162 -9.57 13.58 -16.08
N PRO A 163 -9.31 14.62 -15.27
CA PRO A 163 -8.24 15.57 -15.55
C PRO A 163 -6.88 14.86 -15.72
N ALA A 164 -5.97 15.46 -16.51
CA ALA A 164 -4.69 14.85 -16.86
C ALA A 164 -3.90 14.33 -15.64
N LEU A 165 -3.81 15.12 -14.56
CA LEU A 165 -3.12 14.73 -13.33
C LEU A 165 -3.74 13.50 -12.66
N ALA A 166 -5.07 13.43 -12.60
CA ALA A 166 -5.78 12.28 -12.04
C ALA A 166 -5.60 11.04 -12.93
N LYS A 167 -5.59 11.23 -14.25
CA LYS A 167 -5.33 10.15 -15.21
C LYS A 167 -3.92 9.59 -15.02
N GLU A 168 -2.90 10.43 -14.84
CA GLU A 168 -1.52 10.00 -14.59
C GLU A 168 -1.43 9.10 -13.33
N VAL A 169 -2.08 9.51 -12.24
CA VAL A 169 -2.16 8.71 -11.01
C VAL A 169 -2.84 7.36 -11.24
N LEU A 170 -3.96 7.35 -11.98
CA LEU A 170 -4.69 6.12 -12.28
C LEU A 170 -3.86 5.16 -13.14
N GLU A 171 -3.15 5.67 -14.14
CA GLU A 171 -2.23 4.86 -14.97
C GLU A 171 -1.11 4.24 -14.14
N LEU A 172 -0.53 4.97 -13.19
CA LEU A 172 0.46 4.41 -12.26
C LEU A 172 -0.14 3.27 -11.41
N GLY A 173 -1.39 3.44 -10.97
CA GLY A 173 -2.14 2.43 -10.23
C GLY A 173 -2.47 1.17 -11.05
N TYR A 174 -2.77 1.34 -12.34
CA TYR A 174 -3.18 0.27 -13.23
C TYR A 174 -2.05 -0.40 -14.02
N GLY A 175 -0.83 0.11 -13.93
CA GLY A 175 0.35 -0.51 -14.57
C GLY A 175 0.67 -1.91 -14.05
N ASP A 176 1.71 -2.54 -14.59
CA ASP A 176 2.00 -3.99 -14.44
C ASP A 176 2.21 -4.52 -13.01
N TYR A 177 2.33 -3.66 -12.00
CA TYR A 177 2.59 -4.09 -10.62
C TYR A 177 1.43 -4.93 -10.06
N ASN A 178 1.79 -6.05 -9.42
CA ASN A 178 0.84 -6.98 -8.81
C ASN A 178 1.49 -7.71 -7.63
N PRO A 179 1.22 -7.31 -6.37
CA PRO A 179 1.88 -7.91 -5.21
C PRO A 179 1.45 -9.36 -4.95
N PHE A 180 0.40 -9.85 -5.62
CA PHE A 180 -0.08 -11.21 -5.45
C PHE A 180 0.69 -12.22 -6.30
N CYS A 181 1.41 -11.76 -7.31
CA CYS A 181 2.25 -12.59 -8.18
C CYS A 181 3.67 -12.76 -7.61
N ALA A 182 4.34 -13.88 -7.94
CA ALA A 182 5.67 -14.20 -7.39
C ALA A 182 6.76 -13.17 -7.76
N ASN A 183 6.70 -12.62 -8.97
CA ASN A 183 7.61 -11.59 -9.48
C ASN A 183 7.07 -10.15 -9.28
N ASN A 184 6.00 -9.98 -8.51
CA ASN A 184 5.28 -8.73 -8.30
C ASN A 184 4.73 -8.06 -9.57
N ARG A 185 4.46 -8.84 -10.62
CA ARG A 185 3.94 -8.33 -11.90
C ARG A 185 2.78 -9.16 -12.43
N ASP A 186 1.89 -8.50 -13.17
CA ASP A 186 0.78 -9.18 -13.82
C ASP A 186 1.26 -10.30 -14.77
N PRO A 187 0.47 -11.38 -14.92
CA PRO A 187 0.72 -12.38 -15.94
C PRO A 187 0.76 -11.75 -17.35
N GLY A 188 1.86 -12.00 -18.07
CA GLY A 188 2.07 -11.48 -19.43
C GLY A 188 2.69 -10.08 -19.50
N ALA A 189 3.01 -9.45 -18.37
CA ALA A 189 3.73 -8.18 -18.35
C ALA A 189 5.12 -8.30 -19.01
N THR A 190 5.42 -7.40 -19.95
CA THR A 190 6.70 -7.33 -20.67
C THR A 190 7.47 -6.06 -20.31
N GLY A 191 8.78 -6.00 -20.61
CA GLY A 191 9.58 -4.80 -20.35
C GLY A 191 9.87 -4.58 -18.86
N ASN A 192 10.21 -3.34 -18.49
CA ASN A 192 10.54 -2.97 -17.12
C ASN A 192 9.31 -2.48 -16.34
N ASP A 193 9.28 -2.74 -15.03
CA ASP A 193 8.29 -2.11 -14.14
C ASP A 193 8.47 -0.59 -14.11
N GLN A 194 7.39 0.15 -13.88
CA GLN A 194 7.38 1.62 -13.75
C GLN A 194 8.31 2.18 -12.65
N CYS A 195 8.70 1.36 -11.67
CA CYS A 195 9.67 1.69 -10.64
C CYS A 195 11.11 1.24 -10.96
N TYR A 196 11.35 0.68 -12.15
CA TYR A 196 12.69 0.30 -12.58
C TYR A 196 13.58 1.55 -12.72
N GLY A 197 14.76 1.52 -12.08
CA GLY A 197 15.70 2.64 -12.09
C GLY A 197 15.29 3.84 -11.22
N VAL A 198 14.12 3.80 -10.56
CA VAL A 198 13.72 4.84 -9.61
C VAL A 198 14.54 4.69 -8.33
N ARG A 199 15.13 5.80 -7.87
CA ARG A 199 15.96 5.83 -6.66
C ARG A 199 15.14 5.42 -5.44
N ASP A 200 15.69 4.51 -4.66
CA ASP A 200 15.04 4.04 -3.45
C ASP A 200 15.09 5.07 -2.33
N LYS A 201 13.93 5.40 -1.77
CA LYS A 201 13.75 6.29 -0.62
C LYS A 201 13.15 5.55 0.57
N SER A 202 13.03 4.22 0.50
CA SER A 202 12.50 3.46 1.63
C SER A 202 13.38 3.57 2.88
N GLY A 203 14.69 3.81 2.72
CA GLY A 203 15.62 3.77 3.85
C GLY A 203 15.44 2.47 4.64
N ASP A 204 15.33 2.59 5.97
CA ASP A 204 15.08 1.46 6.86
C ASP A 204 13.59 1.09 7.01
N ALA A 205 12.66 1.65 6.22
CA ALA A 205 11.23 1.44 6.38
C ALA A 205 10.82 -0.05 6.36
N LEU A 206 11.53 -0.91 5.63
CA LEU A 206 11.22 -2.34 5.58
C LEU A 206 11.55 -3.09 6.89
N LYS A 207 12.19 -2.44 7.87
CA LYS A 207 12.45 -3.00 9.21
C LYS A 207 11.17 -3.50 9.90
N TYR A 208 10.02 -2.87 9.65
CA TYR A 208 8.75 -3.24 10.27
C TYR A 208 8.26 -4.63 9.86
N PHE A 209 8.66 -5.12 8.68
CA PHE A 209 8.32 -6.47 8.20
C PHE A 209 9.41 -7.50 8.53
N ASN A 210 10.66 -7.07 8.64
CA ASN A 210 11.80 -7.93 8.94
C ASN A 210 11.95 -8.23 10.45
N ALA A 211 11.41 -7.39 11.34
CA ALA A 211 11.48 -7.57 12.79
C ALA A 211 10.75 -8.83 13.30
N ALA A 212 9.86 -9.42 12.51
CA ALA A 212 9.11 -10.63 12.89
C ALA A 212 9.94 -11.93 12.83
N ALA A 213 11.15 -11.91 12.28
CA ALA A 213 12.04 -13.08 12.30
C ALA A 213 12.77 -13.29 13.66
N GLY A 214 12.57 -12.39 14.62
CA GLY A 214 13.34 -12.33 15.88
C GLY A 214 12.60 -12.75 17.16
N ILE A 215 11.31 -13.11 17.13
CA ILE A 215 10.60 -13.55 18.34
C ILE A 215 10.74 -15.07 18.47
N LYS A 216 11.92 -15.53 18.88
CA LYS A 216 12.04 -16.85 19.51
C LYS A 216 11.33 -16.79 20.87
N SER A 217 10.24 -17.55 20.97
CA SER A 217 9.63 -18.10 22.18
C SER A 217 10.02 -17.41 23.50
N SER A 218 9.13 -16.56 24.01
CA SER A 218 9.23 -15.89 25.33
C SER A 218 9.19 -16.84 26.54
N VAL A 219 9.38 -18.15 26.34
CA VAL A 219 9.57 -19.13 27.42
C VAL A 219 10.96 -18.99 28.07
N LEU A 220 11.88 -18.22 27.48
CA LEU A 220 13.24 -18.03 28.02
C LEU A 220 13.46 -16.73 28.83
N GLN A 221 12.45 -15.85 28.96
CA GLN A 221 12.59 -14.62 29.78
C GLN A 221 12.24 -14.83 31.25
N THR A 222 11.52 -15.89 31.60
CA THR A 222 11.19 -16.22 33.00
C THR A 222 12.34 -16.94 33.73
N LEU A 223 13.27 -17.56 33.00
CA LEU A 223 14.39 -18.30 33.59
C LEU A 223 15.60 -17.42 33.94
N VAL A 224 15.78 -16.28 33.29
CA VAL A 224 16.93 -15.38 33.57
C VAL A 224 16.64 -14.44 34.75
N PHE A 225 15.38 -14.11 35.02
CA PHE A 225 15.00 -13.30 36.20
C PHE A 225 14.96 -14.08 37.52
N ALA A 226 14.79 -15.41 37.48
CA ALA A 226 14.86 -16.25 38.68
C ALA A 226 16.30 -16.45 39.19
N SER A 227 17.30 -16.35 38.31
CA SER A 227 18.72 -16.52 38.68
C SER A 227 19.35 -15.28 39.32
N PHE A 228 18.78 -14.10 39.12
CA PHE A 228 19.29 -12.85 39.72
C PHE A 228 18.76 -12.56 41.13
N LEU A 229 17.75 -13.30 41.61
CA LEU A 229 17.24 -13.16 42.99
C LEU A 229 17.90 -14.14 43.99
N PHE A 230 18.61 -15.17 43.52
CA PHE A 230 19.34 -16.09 44.40
C PHE A 230 20.73 -15.60 44.84
N PHE A 231 21.29 -14.59 44.17
CA PHE A 231 22.61 -14.05 44.52
C PHE A 231 22.60 -12.90 45.55
N PHE A 232 21.42 -12.42 45.96
CA PHE A 232 21.31 -11.31 46.93
C PHE A 232 20.88 -11.73 48.35
N PHE A 233 20.61 -13.01 48.61
CA PHE A 233 20.18 -13.49 49.94
C PHE A 233 21.22 -14.32 50.71
N PHE A 234 22.44 -14.49 50.19
CA PHE A 234 23.54 -15.08 50.97
C PHE A 234 24.79 -14.24 50.86
N LYS A 235 24.94 -13.30 51.80
CA LYS A 235 26.26 -12.95 52.32
C LYS A 235 26.17 -12.94 53.84
N VAL A 236 27.04 -13.80 54.40
CA VAL A 236 27.45 -14.00 55.79
C VAL A 236 27.53 -12.69 56.57
#